data_AF-A0A1F2ZKB7-F1
#
_entry.id   AF-A0A1F2ZKB7-F1
#
_cell.length_a   1.000
_cell.length_b   1.000
_cell.length_c   1.000
_cell.angle_alpha   90.00
_cell.angle_beta   90.00
_cell.angle_gamma   90.00
#
_symmetry.space_group_name_H-M   'P 1'
#
loop_
_entity.id
_entity.type
_entity.pdbx_description
1 polymer ?
#
loop_
_entity_poly.entity_id
_entity_poly.type
_entity_poly.pdbx_seq_one_letter_code
_entity_poly.pdbx_strand_id
1 'polypeptide(L)' 'MKSQNSPVEVLHVISKKISCDGGKESGKGISKHPLVYLNMGEKDFVICPYCSKYFTIRNQSSSSKK' A
#
# COMPACT_ATOMS: atom_id res chain seq x y z
N MET A 1 -0.53 -24.21 -19.24
CA MET A 1 -0.05 -22.87 -19.63
C MET A 1 -1.04 -21.83 -19.13
N LYS A 2 -0.63 -20.95 -18.20
CA LYS A 2 -1.12 -19.57 -17.98
C LYS A 2 -0.50 -19.03 -16.67
N SER A 3 0.79 -18.70 -16.73
CA SER A 3 1.40 -17.82 -15.74
C SER A 3 0.95 -16.40 -16.04
N GLN A 4 -0.16 -15.98 -15.43
CA GLN A 4 -0.52 -14.56 -15.42
C GLN A 4 0.40 -13.86 -14.42
N ASN A 5 1.52 -13.35 -14.93
CA ASN A 5 2.40 -12.43 -14.22
C ASN A 5 1.70 -11.07 -14.12
N SER A 6 0.69 -10.97 -13.24
CA SER A 6 0.00 -9.71 -13.00
C SER A 6 0.99 -8.68 -12.44
N PRO A 7 1.00 -7.43 -12.97
CA PRO A 7 1.81 -6.38 -12.38
C PRO A 7 1.23 -6.08 -10.99
N VAL A 8 1.92 -6.50 -9.94
CA VAL A 8 1.63 -6.04 -8.58
C VAL A 8 1.79 -4.51 -8.60
N GLU A 9 0.71 -3.77 -8.35
CA GLU A 9 0.76 -2.32 -8.26
C GLU A 9 1.58 -1.92 -7.03
N VAL A 10 2.82 -1.48 -7.25
CA VAL A 10 3.73 -0.99 -6.20
C VAL A 10 3.58 0.53 -6.06
N LEU A 11 2.99 0.95 -4.94
CA LEU A 11 2.83 2.34 -4.56
C LEU A 11 3.98 2.78 -3.66
N HIS A 12 4.64 3.86 -4.06
CA HIS A 12 5.74 4.43 -3.29
C HIS A 12 5.23 5.55 -2.41
N VAL A 13 5.46 5.43 -1.10
CA VAL A 13 5.06 6.40 -0.09
C VAL A 13 6.28 6.99 0.61
N ILE A 14 6.08 8.14 1.27
CA ILE A 14 7.12 8.87 2.00
C ILE A 14 7.06 8.64 3.52
N SER A 15 6.06 7.91 4.01
CA SER A 15 5.81 7.73 5.44
C SER A 15 5.44 6.29 5.78
N LYS A 16 5.88 5.82 6.95
CA LYS A 16 5.55 4.48 7.47
C LYS A 16 4.09 4.33 7.87
N LYS A 17 3.41 5.44 8.16
CA LYS A 17 1.97 5.49 8.43
C LYS A 17 1.26 5.86 7.14
N ILE A 18 0.37 5.00 6.68
CA ILE A 18 -0.35 5.12 5.41
C ILE A 18 -1.84 5.11 5.69
N SER A 19 -2.56 6.07 5.13
CA SER A 19 -4.01 6.03 5.02
C SER A 19 -4.40 5.36 3.71
N CYS A 20 -5.17 4.27 3.79
CA CYS A 20 -5.73 3.60 2.63
C CYS A 20 -7.25 3.75 2.66
N ASP A 21 -7.82 4.44 1.67
CA ASP A 21 -9.25 4.75 1.55
C ASP A 21 -10.01 3.78 0.62
N GLY A 22 -9.48 2.58 0.38
CA GLY A 22 -10.14 1.65 -0.53
C GLY A 22 -9.91 1.93 -2.01
N GLY A 23 -8.98 2.85 -2.32
CA GLY A 23 -8.37 3.14 -3.62
C GLY A 23 -9.26 2.86 -4.83
N LYS A 24 -9.69 3.91 -5.55
CA LYS A 24 -10.54 3.80 -6.73
C LYS A 24 -9.91 2.86 -7.76
N GLU A 25 -10.35 1.59 -7.81
CA GLU A 25 -9.97 0.70 -8.89
C GLU A 25 -10.60 1.28 -10.17
N SER A 26 -9.74 1.67 -11.09
CA SER A 26 -10.07 2.37 -12.32
C SER A 26 -11.16 1.63 -13.11
N GLY A 27 -12.43 1.99 -12.89
CA GLY A 27 -13.54 1.53 -13.72
C GLY A 27 -14.91 1.35 -13.06
N LYS A 28 -15.02 1.16 -11.75
CA LYS A 28 -16.34 1.03 -11.09
C LYS A 28 -16.30 1.60 -9.68
N GLY A 29 -17.10 2.64 -9.43
CA GLY A 29 -17.11 3.46 -8.22
C GLY A 29 -17.59 2.74 -6.94
N ILE A 30 -16.87 1.72 -6.50
CA ILE A 30 -17.06 1.07 -5.20
C ILE A 30 -15.70 1.06 -4.50
N SER A 31 -15.54 1.87 -3.46
CA SER A 31 -14.40 1.72 -2.55
C SER A 31 -14.47 0.35 -1.92
N LYS A 32 -13.40 -0.44 -2.03
CA LYS A 32 -13.36 -1.81 -1.49
C LYS A 32 -13.36 -1.87 0.04
N HIS A 33 -13.03 -0.77 0.72
CA HIS A 33 -13.07 -0.64 2.17
C HIS A 33 -13.12 0.83 2.61
N PRO A 34 -13.54 1.13 3.86
CA PRO A 34 -13.44 2.47 4.45
C PRO A 34 -12.00 2.90 4.72
N LEU A 35 -11.78 4.17 5.07
CA LEU A 35 -10.48 4.70 5.47
C LEU A 35 -9.87 3.90 6.63
N VAL A 36 -8.75 3.23 6.35
CA VAL A 36 -7.95 2.50 7.36
C VAL A 36 -6.53 3.05 7.42
N TYR A 37 -5.94 2.97 8.60
CA TYR A 37 -4.56 3.38 8.83
C TYR A 37 -3.67 2.15 8.98
N LEU A 38 -2.72 2.01 8.06
CA LEU A 38 -1.73 0.96 8.05
C LEU A 38 -0.40 1.53 8.57
N ASN A 39 0.31 0.76 9.38
CA ASN A 39 1.64 1.13 9.86
C ASN A 39 2.63 0.05 9.44
N MET A 40 3.71 0.45 8.76
CA MET A 40 4.78 -0.47 8.37
C MET A 40 5.63 -0.95 9.56
N GLY A 41 5.66 -0.18 10.65
CA GLY A 41 6.47 -0.48 11.83
C GLY A 41 7.97 -0.53 11.51
N GLU A 42 8.56 -1.72 11.68
CA GLU A 42 9.98 -1.97 11.41
C GLU A 42 10.26 -2.32 9.94
N LYS A 43 9.23 -2.64 9.16
CA LYS A 43 9.36 -2.98 7.73
C LYS A 43 9.39 -1.73 6.87
N ASP A 44 9.93 -1.87 5.66
CA ASP A 44 9.93 -0.85 4.61
C ASP A 44 8.75 -0.98 3.64
N PHE A 45 7.86 -1.93 3.89
CA PHE A 45 6.68 -2.15 3.07
C PHE A 45 5.51 -2.69 3.90
N VAL A 46 4.29 -2.45 3.41
CA VAL A 46 3.06 -3.02 3.93
C VAL A 46 2.08 -3.30 2.79
N ILE A 47 1.33 -4.39 2.92
CA ILE A 47 0.29 -4.76 1.96
C ILE A 47 -1.06 -4.49 2.60
N CYS A 48 -1.93 -3.76 1.91
CA CYS A 48 -3.30 -3.58 2.37
C CYS A 48 -4.09 -4.88 2.17
N PRO A 49 -4.66 -5.50 3.23
CA PRO A 49 -5.39 -6.77 3.13
C PRO A 49 -6.70 -6.65 2.33
N TYR A 50 -7.17 -5.42 2.07
CA TYR A 50 -8.41 -5.17 1.36
C TYR A 50 -8.19 -4.87 -0.13
N CYS A 51 -7.31 -3.91 -0.45
CA CYS A 51 -7.02 -3.52 -1.83
C CYS A 51 -5.92 -4.37 -2.49
N SER A 52 -5.21 -5.22 -1.74
CA SER A 52 -4.02 -5.94 -2.20
C SER A 52 -2.94 -5.02 -2.82
N LYS A 53 -2.97 -3.72 -2.48
CA LYS A 53 -1.99 -2.74 -2.92
C LYS A 53 -0.71 -2.86 -2.09
N TYR A 54 0.43 -2.84 -2.77
CA TYR A 54 1.74 -2.96 -2.15
C TYR A 54 2.29 -1.55 -1.91
N PHE A 55 2.42 -1.14 -0.66
CA PHE A 55 2.99 0.15 -0.31
C PHE A 55 4.43 -0.04 0.15
N THR A 56 5.35 0.72 -0.42
CA THR A 56 6.78 0.68 -0.07
C THR A 56 7.32 2.09 0.17
N ILE A 57 8.19 2.26 1.16
CA ILE A 57 8.90 3.53 1.36
C ILE A 57 10.11 3.57 0.43
N ARG A 58 10.12 4.54 -0.49
CA ARG A 58 11.36 4.89 -1.21
C ARG A 58 12.26 5.57 -0.20
N ASN A 59 13.32 4.87 0.20
CA ASN A 59 14.28 5.32 1.22
C ASN A 59 14.85 6.71 0.88
N GLN A 60 14.19 7.74 1.39
CA GLN A 60 14.81 9.02 1.68
C GLN A 60 14.74 9.22 3.19
N SER A 61 15.68 8.55 3.86
CA SER A 61 16.27 8.96 5.13
C SER A 61 15.32 9.03 6.33
N SER A 62 15.69 8.26 7.35
CA SER A 62 15.58 8.70 8.76
C SER A 62 14.19 8.87 9.34
N SER A 63 13.73 7.89 10.13
CA SER A 63 13.23 8.14 11.50
C SER A 63 12.75 6.83 12.13
N SER A 64 13.72 6.04 12.58
CA SER A 64 13.55 5.29 13.81
C SER A 64 13.95 6.24 14.93
N LYS A 65 12.98 6.76 15.70
CA LYS A 65 13.27 7.47 16.94
C LYS A 65 12.38 6.87 18.02
N LYS A 66 12.99 5.98 18.81
CA LYS A 66 12.49 5.49 20.08
C LYS A 66 12.92 6.47 21.17
#